data_AF-A0A967A6Q4-F1
#
_entry.id   AF-A0A967A6Q4-F1
#
_cell.length_a   1.000
_cell.length_b   1.000
_cell.length_c   1.000
_cell.angle_alpha   90.00
_cell.angle_beta   90.00
_cell.angle_gamma   90.00
#
_symmetry.space_group_name_H-M   'P 1'
#
loop_
_entity.id
_entity.type
_entity.pdbx_description
1 polymer ?
#
loop_
_entity_poly.entity_id
_entity_poly.type
_entity_poly.pdbx_seq_one_letter_code
_entity_poly.pdbx_strand_id
1 'polypeptide(L)' 'KTWFEKNWGPPDGKASRFFGGETWTYYRIAGGKSGLPFFNFTPNQCQIILKFDKEEKMSDYSYSGC' A
#
# COMPACT_ATOMS: atom_id res chain seq x y z
N LYS A 1 5.84 0.50 -12.01
CA LYS A 1 6.10 1.59 -11.05
C LYS A 1 5.27 2.86 -11.31
N THR A 2 5.44 3.50 -12.49
CA THR A 2 4.82 4.80 -12.86
C THR A 2 3.29 4.87 -12.75
N TRP A 3 2.59 3.77 -13.06
CA TRP A 3 1.13 3.71 -12.92
C TRP A 3 0.68 3.94 -11.47
N PHE A 4 1.39 3.36 -10.49
CA PHE A 4 1.05 3.49 -9.07
C PHE A 4 1.30 4.90 -8.56
N GLU A 5 2.41 5.54 -8.93
CA GLU A 5 2.65 6.94 -8.56
C GLU A 5 1.61 7.88 -9.16
N LYS A 6 1.18 7.64 -10.41
CA LYS A 6 0.18 8.49 -11.07
C LYS A 6 -1.23 8.30 -10.49
N ASN A 7 -1.65 7.07 -10.23
CA ASN A 7 -3.03 6.78 -9.81
C ASN A 7 -3.21 6.82 -8.29
N TRP A 8 -2.22 6.34 -7.53
CA TRP A 8 -2.31 6.24 -6.07
C TRP A 8 -1.46 7.28 -5.35
N GLY A 9 -0.59 8.01 -6.06
CA GLY A 9 0.36 8.92 -5.46
C GLY A 9 1.60 8.22 -4.90
N PRO A 10 2.46 8.97 -4.20
CA PRO A 10 3.64 8.40 -3.57
C PRO A 10 3.25 7.37 -2.50
N PRO A 11 4.01 6.26 -2.36
CA PRO A 11 3.83 5.32 -1.27
C PRO A 11 4.23 5.94 0.07
N ASP A 12 3.62 5.43 1.13
CA ASP A 12 3.93 5.81 2.51
C ASP A 12 5.31 5.31 2.95
N GLY A 13 5.82 4.24 2.34
CA GLY A 13 7.17 3.73 2.55
C GLY A 13 7.81 3.19 1.27
N LYS A 14 9.12 3.41 1.10
CA LYS A 14 9.95 2.78 0.05
C LYS A 14 11.16 2.12 0.70
N ALA A 15 11.46 0.89 0.32
CA ALA A 15 12.64 0.14 0.76
C ALA A 15 13.32 -0.54 -0.42
N SER A 16 14.64 -0.42 -0.54
CA SER A 16 15.41 -1.16 -1.55
C SER A 16 15.59 -2.62 -1.12
N ARG A 17 15.59 -3.54 -2.08
CA ARG A 17 15.75 -4.98 -1.82
C ARG A 17 17.20 -5.39 -1.98
N PHE A 18 17.68 -6.29 -1.12
CA PHE A 18 19.08 -6.74 -1.09
C PHE A 18 19.56 -7.38 -2.40
N PHE A 19 18.65 -7.96 -3.19
CA PHE A 19 18.93 -8.53 -4.51
C PHE A 19 18.53 -7.60 -5.67
N GLY A 20 18.41 -6.29 -5.43
CA GLY A 20 17.93 -5.31 -6.38
C GLY A 20 16.40 -5.27 -6.47
N GLY A 21 15.88 -4.14 -6.96
CA GLY A 21 14.45 -3.83 -6.95
C GLY A 21 14.03 -3.03 -5.71
N GLU A 22 12.72 -2.79 -5.60
CA GLU A 22 12.13 -1.92 -4.59
C GLU A 22 10.88 -2.53 -3.98
N THR A 23 10.61 -2.19 -2.72
CA THR A 23 9.38 -2.52 -2.03
C THR A 23 8.69 -1.23 -1.66
N TRP A 24 7.45 -1.07 -2.06
CA TRP A 24 6.63 0.10 -1.75
C TRP A 24 5.49 -0.32 -0.84
N THR A 25 5.28 0.44 0.22
CA THR A 25 4.23 0.19 1.20
C THR A 25 3.24 1.34 1.16
N TYR A 26 1.96 1.02 1.01
CA TYR A 26 0.86 1.95 1.13
C TYR A 26 0.02 1.58 2.35
N TYR A 27 -0.31 2.56 3.18
CA TYR A 27 -1.30 2.44 4.24
C TYR A 27 -2.57 3.16 3.81
N ARG A 28 -3.66 2.43 3.71
CA ARG A 28 -4.98 2.96 3.34
C ARG A 28 -5.98 2.58 4.42
N ILE A 29 -6.81 3.51 4.86
CA ILE A 29 -7.92 3.20 5.75
C ILE A 29 -9.05 2.68 4.87
N ALA A 30 -9.37 1.39 4.96
CA ALA A 30 -10.54 0.81 4.32
C ALA A 30 -11.72 0.79 5.28
N GLY A 31 -12.87 1.18 4.77
CA GLY A 31 -14.07 1.43 5.56
C GLY A 31 -14.19 2.91 5.89
N GLY A 32 -15.39 3.45 5.66
CA GLY A 32 -15.68 4.88 5.79
C GLY A 32 -15.22 5.46 7.13
N LYS A 33 -14.96 6.78 7.13
CA LYS A 33 -14.62 7.54 8.35
C LYS A 33 -15.56 7.14 9.48
N SER A 34 -15.01 6.87 10.67
CA SER A 34 -15.77 6.72 11.91
C SER A 34 -16.61 7.98 12.11
N GLY A 35 -17.84 7.93 11.63
CA GLY A 35 -18.66 9.10 11.39
C GLY A 35 -20.10 8.73 11.63
N LEU A 36 -20.41 8.50 12.90
CA LEU A 36 -21.69 8.72 13.60
C LEU A 36 -21.58 8.00 14.96
N PRO A 37 -22.09 8.58 16.06
CA PRO A 37 -21.80 8.16 17.44
C PRO A 37 -22.37 6.79 17.84
N PHE A 38 -22.97 6.04 16.91
CA PHE A 38 -23.66 4.78 17.17
C PHE A 38 -23.03 3.55 16.49
N PHE A 39 -21.94 3.71 15.72
CA PHE A 39 -21.24 2.59 15.08
C PHE A 39 -19.76 2.59 15.48
N ASN A 40 -19.38 1.63 16.33
CA ASN A 40 -17.98 1.31 16.63
C ASN A 40 -17.33 0.62 15.42
N PHE A 41 -17.11 1.37 14.33
CA PHE A 41 -16.31 0.89 13.22
C PHE A 41 -14.84 1.12 13.56
N THR A 42 -14.10 0.04 13.80
CA THR A 42 -12.64 0.13 13.90
C THR A 42 -12.12 0.30 12.48
N PRO A 43 -11.48 1.44 12.13
CA PRO A 43 -10.93 1.61 10.80
C PRO A 43 -9.91 0.51 10.54
N ASN A 44 -10.19 -0.36 9.58
CA ASN A 44 -9.27 -1.38 9.16
C ASN A 44 -8.15 -0.69 8.35
N GLN A 45 -6.96 -0.62 8.95
CA GLN A 45 -5.78 -0.12 8.24
C GLN A 45 -5.30 -1.20 7.28
N CYS A 46 -5.53 -1.00 6.00
CA CYS A 46 -4.97 -1.79 4.94
C CYS A 46 -3.50 -1.46 4.74
N GLN A 47 -2.68 -2.50 4.75
CA GLN A 47 -1.31 -2.41 4.27
C GLN A 47 -1.23 -3.09 2.91
N ILE A 48 -0.82 -2.31 1.91
CA ILE A 48 -0.56 -2.79 0.55
C ILE A 48 0.94 -2.73 0.32
N ILE A 49 1.55 -3.87 0.02
CA ILE A 49 2.98 -3.97 -0.26
C ILE A 49 3.14 -4.33 -1.73
N LEU A 50 3.72 -3.44 -2.52
CA LEU A 50 4.10 -3.68 -3.90
C LEU A 50 5.58 -3.97 -3.98
N LYS A 51 5.95 -4.95 -4.79
CA LYS A 51 7.32 -5.40 -4.91
C LYS A 51 7.72 -5.28 -6.37
N PHE A 52 8.75 -4.50 -6.62
CA PHE A 52 9.31 -4.26 -7.94
C PHE A 52 10.66 -4.97 -8.08
N ASP A 53 10.91 -5.50 -9.25
CA ASP A 53 12.21 -6.08 -9.62
C ASP A 53 13.20 -4.99 -10.09
N LYS A 54 14.37 -5.43 -10.55
CA LYS A 54 15.43 -4.55 -11.08
C LYS A 54 15.03 -3.79 -12.35
N GLU A 55 14.03 -4.28 -13.07
CA GLU A 55 13.49 -3.64 -14.29
C GLU A 55 12.33 -2.69 -13.96
N GLU A 56 12.10 -2.40 -12.67
CA GLU A 56 10.99 -1.58 -12.17
C GLU A 56 9.59 -2.15 -12.50
N LYS A 57 9.53 -3.42 -12.89
CA LYS A 57 8.30 -4.17 -13.13
C LYS A 57 7.81 -4.77 -11.82
N MET A 58 6.50 -4.86 -11.68
CA MET A 58 5.91 -5.45 -10.48
C MET A 58 6.16 -6.95 -10.52
N SER A 59 6.91 -7.44 -9.56
CA SER A 59 7.23 -8.88 -9.41
C SER A 59 6.25 -9.58 -8.47
N ASP A 60 5.74 -8.87 -7.46
CA ASP A 60 4.84 -9.44 -6.47
C ASP A 60 4.02 -8.32 -5.78
N TYR A 61 2.90 -8.69 -5.17
CA TYR A 61 2.08 -7.77 -4.38
C TYR A 61 1.44 -8.51 -3.20
N SER A 62 1.28 -7.81 -2.08
CA SER A 62 0.63 -8.34 -0.88
C SER A 62 -0.33 -7.30 -0.33
N TYR A 63 -1.45 -7.79 0.20
CA TYR A 63 -2.52 -6.99 0.78
C TYR A 63 -2.91 -7.63 2.11
N SER A 64 -2.99 -6.83 3.16
CA SER A 64 -3.32 -7.31 4.51
C SER A 64 -4.04 -6.23 5.33
N GLY A 65 -4.78 -6.65 6.34
CA GLY A 65 -5.53 -5.73 7.22
C GLY A 65 -6.90 -5.33 6.68
N CYS A 66 -7.36 -6.06 5.65
CA CYS A 66 -8.63 -5.97 4.96
C CYS A 66 -8.78 -7.26 4.14
#